data_AF-A0A352M752-F1
#
_entry.id   AF-A0A352M752-F1
#
_cell.length_a   1.000
_cell.length_b   1.000
_cell.length_c   1.000
_cell.angle_alpha   90.00
_cell.angle_beta   90.00
_cell.angle_gamma   90.00
#
_symmetry.space_group_name_H-M   'P 1'
#
loop_
_entity.id
_entity.type
_entity.pdbx_description
1 polymer ?
#
loop_
_entity_poly.entity_id
_entity_poly.type
_entity_poly.pdbx_seq_one_letter_code
_entity_poly.pdbx_strand_id
1 'polypeptide(L)'
;MNFERSKKIIGALIDNIEKTVKGKREAVTLALTGLLAKSHILIEDIPGIGKTTLAMALARSIDAEFRRIQMTADMLPADILGGLVFNPKSQEFEVRFGPICANIVLCDEINRSTPRTQSALLECMAEGRVTIDRQTHTLSDPFMVVATQNPMEYEGCYMLGESQKDRFIISFKMGYPDYEHEKNIIKTHKDVRINDAEISAVANVEDVLFLQEETAAVAVSDAVLEYVMNIIKETRKDRRVSIGASTRGAIMLKIASCAYALIAGRDHVIFDDVKYLAPYVLAHRIEPASEYALERDIAFNIIRDCVDNIAVN
;
A
#
# COMPACT_ATOMS: atom_id res chain seq x y z
N MET A 1 3.48 -11.83 26.35
CA MET A 1 3.01 -10.52 26.85
C MET A 1 2.89 -9.52 25.71
N ASN A 2 3.91 -9.42 24.84
CA ASN A 2 3.88 -8.56 23.64
C ASN A 2 2.76 -8.93 22.65
N PHE A 3 2.57 -10.21 22.38
CA PHE A 3 1.59 -10.67 21.38
C PHE A 3 0.13 -10.29 21.68
N GLU A 4 -0.30 -10.35 22.95
CA GLU A 4 -1.65 -9.91 23.35
C GLU A 4 -1.81 -8.39 23.25
N ARG A 5 -0.74 -7.63 23.49
CA ARG A 5 -0.72 -6.18 23.21
C ARG A 5 -0.89 -5.94 21.71
N SER A 6 -0.17 -6.68 20.86
CA SER A 6 -0.26 -6.57 19.40
C SER A 6 -1.68 -6.80 18.90
N LYS A 7 -2.31 -7.90 19.33
CA LYS A 7 -3.72 -8.21 19.02
C LYS A 7 -4.68 -7.10 19.43
N LYS A 8 -4.52 -6.56 20.65
CA LYS A 8 -5.40 -5.50 21.15
C LYS A 8 -5.30 -4.23 20.31
N ILE A 9 -4.07 -3.81 19.97
CA ILE A 9 -3.83 -2.62 19.15
C ILE A 9 -4.41 -2.83 17.74
N ILE A 10 -4.10 -3.96 17.10
CA ILE A 10 -4.58 -4.28 15.75
C ILE A 10 -6.11 -4.35 15.70
N GLY A 11 -6.75 -5.03 16.66
CA GLY A 11 -8.20 -5.12 16.73
C GLY A 11 -8.84 -3.73 16.85
N ALA A 12 -8.30 -2.88 17.73
CA ALA A 12 -8.77 -1.50 17.89
C ALA A 12 -8.60 -0.69 16.59
N LEU A 13 -7.48 -0.86 15.87
CA LEU A 13 -7.24 -0.18 14.59
C LEU A 13 -8.24 -0.60 13.52
N ILE A 14 -8.47 -1.91 13.33
CA ILE A 14 -9.44 -2.42 12.36
C ILE A 14 -10.84 -1.88 12.67
N ASP A 15 -11.28 -2.04 13.91
CA ASP A 15 -12.61 -1.60 14.34
C ASP A 15 -12.78 -0.07 14.18
N ASN A 16 -11.74 0.71 14.42
CA ASN A 16 -11.79 2.17 14.28
C ASN A 16 -11.85 2.61 12.82
N ILE A 17 -11.07 1.98 11.94
CA ILE A 17 -11.07 2.28 10.49
C ILE A 17 -12.40 1.87 9.87
N GLU A 18 -12.96 0.71 10.23
CA GLU A 18 -14.22 0.18 9.71
C GLU A 18 -15.45 1.05 10.04
N LYS A 19 -15.39 1.92 11.06
CA LYS A 19 -16.44 2.92 11.33
C LYS A 19 -16.72 3.81 10.12
N THR A 20 -15.66 4.16 9.38
CA THR A 20 -15.73 5.04 8.21
C THR A 20 -15.61 4.29 6.89
N VAL A 21 -14.77 3.25 6.83
CA VAL A 21 -14.59 2.42 5.63
C VAL A 21 -15.51 1.19 5.70
N LYS A 22 -16.82 1.43 5.61
CA LYS A 22 -17.86 0.42 5.82
C LYS A 22 -17.86 -0.66 4.73
N GLY A 23 -17.96 -1.93 5.15
CA GLY A 23 -18.07 -3.08 4.23
C GLY A 23 -16.78 -3.41 3.46
N LYS A 24 -15.62 -2.93 3.92
CA LYS A 24 -14.33 -3.02 3.22
C LYS A 24 -13.20 -3.61 4.08
N ARG A 25 -13.51 -4.61 4.89
CA ARG A 25 -12.54 -5.25 5.80
C ARG A 25 -11.27 -5.73 5.10
N GLU A 26 -11.41 -6.28 3.89
CA GLU A 26 -10.28 -6.72 3.07
C GLU A 26 -9.34 -5.55 2.74
N ALA A 27 -9.87 -4.41 2.29
CA ALA A 27 -9.07 -3.23 1.99
C ALA A 27 -8.35 -2.69 3.24
N VAL A 28 -9.02 -2.69 4.40
CA VAL A 28 -8.43 -2.30 5.69
C VAL A 28 -7.29 -3.26 6.07
N THR A 29 -7.52 -4.56 5.93
CA THR A 29 -6.54 -5.61 6.24
C THR A 29 -5.31 -5.51 5.34
N LEU A 30 -5.50 -5.33 4.03
CA LEU A 30 -4.41 -5.16 3.06
C LEU A 30 -3.62 -3.87 3.31
N ALA A 31 -4.29 -2.77 3.66
CA ALA A 31 -3.63 -1.52 4.00
C ALA A 31 -2.79 -1.63 5.28
N LEU A 32 -3.34 -2.24 6.35
CA LEU A 32 -2.59 -2.52 7.57
C LEU A 32 -1.42 -3.48 7.30
N THR A 33 -1.61 -4.47 6.43
CA THR A 33 -0.53 -5.39 6.03
C THR A 33 0.63 -4.60 5.42
N GLY A 34 0.35 -3.65 4.53
CA GLY A 34 1.36 -2.75 3.96
C GLY A 34 2.08 -1.90 5.02
N LEU A 35 1.33 -1.30 5.94
CA LEU A 35 1.87 -0.48 7.02
C LEU A 35 2.80 -1.29 7.95
N LEU A 36 2.34 -2.46 8.41
CA LEU A 36 3.12 -3.31 9.32
C LEU A 36 4.31 -3.97 8.63
N ALA A 37 4.26 -4.15 7.31
CA ALA A 37 5.38 -4.59 6.49
C ALA A 37 6.43 -3.49 6.19
N LYS A 38 6.29 -2.28 6.77
CA LYS A 38 7.15 -1.12 6.47
C LYS A 38 7.20 -0.79 4.97
N SER A 39 6.04 -0.81 4.29
CA SER A 39 6.00 -0.63 2.85
C SER A 39 4.76 0.14 2.37
N HIS A 40 4.71 0.39 1.06
CA HIS A 40 3.71 1.21 0.40
C HIS A 40 2.66 0.33 -0.29
N ILE A 41 1.45 0.87 -0.50
CA ILE A 41 0.37 0.17 -1.19
C ILE A 41 -0.10 0.94 -2.41
N LEU A 42 -0.60 0.20 -3.41
CA LEU A 42 -1.18 0.72 -4.63
C LEU A 42 -2.64 0.29 -4.75
N ILE A 43 -3.55 1.26 -4.94
CA ILE A 43 -4.99 1.01 -5.10
C ILE A 43 -5.40 1.29 -6.54
N GLU A 44 -5.53 0.23 -7.34
CA GLU A 44 -5.86 0.26 -8.77
C GLU A 44 -7.37 0.19 -8.97
N ASP A 45 -8.04 1.34 -9.07
CA ASP A 45 -9.51 1.32 -9.09
C ASP A 45 -10.10 2.65 -9.57
N ILE A 46 -11.41 2.68 -9.77
CA ILE A 46 -12.15 3.87 -10.20
C ILE A 46 -12.32 4.92 -9.08
N PRO A 47 -12.62 6.19 -9.43
CA PRO A 47 -12.91 7.24 -8.46
C PRO A 47 -14.17 6.94 -7.61
N GLY A 48 -14.21 7.50 -6.39
CA GLY A 48 -15.43 7.52 -5.56
C GLY A 48 -15.66 6.31 -4.65
N ILE A 49 -14.72 5.38 -4.53
CA ILE A 49 -14.88 4.13 -3.77
C ILE A 49 -14.29 4.16 -2.34
N GLY A 50 -13.96 5.34 -1.82
CA GLY A 50 -13.46 5.50 -0.44
C GLY A 50 -11.96 5.33 -0.24
N LYS A 51 -11.14 5.44 -1.30
CA LYS A 51 -9.66 5.36 -1.20
C LYS A 51 -9.08 6.44 -0.28
N THR A 52 -9.55 7.68 -0.46
CA THR A 52 -9.15 8.82 0.39
C THR A 52 -9.57 8.58 1.84
N THR A 53 -10.77 8.04 2.05
CA THR A 53 -11.28 7.69 3.38
C THR A 53 -10.38 6.65 4.05
N LEU A 54 -9.95 5.61 3.32
CA LEU A 54 -9.05 4.57 3.85
C LEU A 54 -7.70 5.13 4.31
N ALA A 55 -7.01 5.91 3.47
CA ALA A 55 -5.71 6.46 3.81
C ALA A 55 -5.78 7.43 5.00
N MET A 56 -6.80 8.29 5.03
CA MET A 56 -7.02 9.22 6.13
C MET A 56 -7.43 8.50 7.42
N ALA A 57 -8.30 7.49 7.34
CA ALA A 57 -8.73 6.70 8.49
C ALA A 57 -7.56 5.93 9.11
N LEU A 58 -6.66 5.41 8.27
CA LEU A 58 -5.42 4.78 8.71
C LEU A 58 -4.59 5.79 9.53
N ALA A 59 -4.26 6.95 8.95
CA ALA A 59 -3.41 7.95 9.60
C ALA A 59 -3.98 8.48 10.92
N ARG A 60 -5.27 8.82 10.95
CA ARG A 60 -5.93 9.32 12.15
C ARG A 60 -6.06 8.28 13.24
N SER A 61 -6.20 7.00 12.89
CA SER A 61 -6.30 5.92 13.88
C SER A 61 -5.01 5.71 14.67
N ILE A 62 -3.86 6.14 14.12
CA ILE A 62 -2.52 6.00 14.70
C ILE A 62 -1.89 7.35 15.12
N ASP A 63 -2.69 8.42 15.24
CA ASP A 63 -2.23 9.77 15.58
C ASP A 63 -1.04 10.27 14.74
N ALA A 64 -1.06 9.97 13.43
CA ALA A 64 0.06 10.23 12.54
C ALA A 64 -0.22 11.38 11.57
N GLU A 65 0.83 12.08 11.13
CA GLU A 65 0.68 13.17 10.16
C GLU A 65 0.19 12.61 8.82
N PHE A 66 -0.88 13.21 8.30
CA PHE A 66 -1.48 12.87 7.02
C PHE A 66 -1.30 14.00 6.00
N ARG A 67 -0.84 13.66 4.80
CA ARG A 67 -0.81 14.59 3.68
C ARG A 67 -1.45 13.94 2.45
N ARG A 68 -2.21 14.74 1.72
CA ARG A 68 -2.81 14.36 0.44
C ARG A 68 -2.16 15.15 -0.68
N ILE A 69 -1.73 14.42 -1.71
CA ILE A 69 -1.17 14.95 -2.95
C ILE A 69 -2.09 14.51 -4.08
N GLN A 70 -2.76 15.47 -4.71
CA GLN A 70 -3.49 15.22 -5.94
C GLN A 70 -2.52 15.37 -7.10
N MET A 71 -2.20 14.27 -7.78
CA MET A 71 -1.20 14.27 -8.83
C MET A 71 -1.81 14.85 -10.12
N THR A 72 -1.10 15.78 -10.75
CA THR A 72 -1.55 16.48 -11.98
C THR A 72 -0.43 16.53 -13.02
N ALA A 73 -0.80 16.78 -14.28
CA ALA A 73 0.13 16.76 -15.41
C ALA A 73 1.18 17.89 -15.35
N ASP A 74 0.86 18.99 -14.68
CA ASP A 74 1.71 20.16 -14.49
C ASP A 74 2.54 20.12 -13.18
N MET A 75 2.30 19.12 -12.32
CA MET A 75 3.00 18.99 -11.05
C MET A 75 4.49 18.75 -11.26
N LEU A 76 5.32 19.54 -10.57
CA LEU A 76 6.77 19.42 -10.55
C LEU A 76 7.21 18.53 -9.38
N PRO A 77 8.41 17.91 -9.46
CA PRO A 77 8.99 17.21 -8.32
C PRO A 77 9.05 18.05 -7.04
N ALA A 78 9.34 19.35 -7.16
CA ALA A 78 9.43 20.26 -6.02
C ALA A 78 8.10 20.45 -5.28
N ASP A 79 6.95 20.27 -5.95
CA ASP A 79 5.63 20.35 -5.32
C ASP A 79 5.36 19.16 -4.36
N ILE A 80 6.10 18.06 -4.54
CA ILE A 80 6.03 16.86 -3.70
C ILE A 80 7.12 16.89 -2.63
N LEU A 81 8.36 17.14 -3.06
CA LEU A 81 9.55 17.05 -2.22
C LEU A 81 9.71 18.27 -1.32
N GLY A 82 9.35 19.45 -1.83
CA GLY A 82 9.74 20.73 -1.26
C GLY A 82 10.87 21.38 -2.06
N GLY A 83 11.30 22.55 -1.57
CA GLY A 83 12.33 23.35 -2.22
C GLY A 83 12.85 24.46 -1.32
N LEU A 84 13.77 25.26 -1.86
CA LEU A 84 14.25 26.45 -1.18
C LEU A 84 13.30 27.62 -1.40
N VAL A 85 12.94 28.28 -0.31
CA VAL A 85 12.14 29.51 -0.33
C VAL A 85 12.97 30.62 0.28
N PHE A 86 13.09 31.74 -0.42
CA PHE A 86 13.76 32.93 0.12
C PHE A 86 12.90 33.52 1.23
N ASN A 87 13.45 33.65 2.43
CA ASN A 87 12.80 34.32 3.54
C ASN A 87 13.26 35.79 3.58
N PRO A 88 12.37 36.77 3.28
CA PRO A 88 12.75 38.17 3.22
C PRO A 88 13.19 38.76 4.56
N LYS A 89 12.85 38.12 5.68
CA LYS A 89 13.21 38.59 7.03
C LYS A 89 14.65 38.21 7.39
N SER A 90 15.05 36.97 7.12
CA SER A 90 16.42 36.48 7.36
C SER A 90 17.37 36.79 6.20
N GLN A 91 16.84 37.11 5.01
CA GLN A 91 17.60 37.21 3.75
C GLN A 91 18.33 35.91 3.38
N GLU A 92 17.80 34.78 3.83
CA GLU A 92 18.36 33.45 3.60
C GLU A 92 17.37 32.57 2.85
N PHE A 93 17.89 31.54 2.16
CA PHE A 93 17.08 30.49 1.57
C PHE A 93 16.83 29.41 2.62
N GLU A 94 15.56 29.16 2.93
CA GLU A 94 15.13 28.14 3.88
C GLU A 94 14.51 26.95 3.14
N VAL A 95 14.83 25.74 3.60
CA VAL A 95 14.20 24.52 3.09
C VAL A 95 12.75 24.50 3.55
N ARG A 96 11.84 24.47 2.59
CA ARG A 96 10.42 24.23 2.83
C ARG A 96 10.07 22.84 2.35
N PHE A 97 9.83 21.93 3.29
CA PHE A 97 9.43 20.57 2.99
C PHE A 97 8.08 20.51 2.28
N GLY A 98 8.02 19.62 1.29
CA GLY A 98 6.78 19.31 0.59
C GLY A 98 5.92 18.30 1.34
N PRO A 99 4.73 17.99 0.81
CA PRO A 99 3.76 17.09 1.43
C PRO A 99 4.25 15.63 1.58
N ILE A 100 5.38 15.25 0.97
CA ILE A 100 5.97 13.92 1.19
C ILE A 100 6.47 13.72 2.62
N CYS A 101 6.75 14.81 3.34
CA CYS A 101 7.22 14.78 4.73
C CYS A 101 6.03 14.65 5.69
N ALA A 102 5.47 13.45 5.75
CA ALA A 102 4.43 13.05 6.70
C ALA A 102 4.49 11.53 6.92
N ASN A 103 3.79 11.00 7.92
CA ASN A 103 3.77 9.57 8.17
C ASN A 103 2.98 8.81 7.12
N ILE A 104 1.78 9.28 6.77
CA ILE A 104 0.93 8.68 5.75
C ILE A 104 0.70 9.71 4.65
N VAL A 105 1.14 9.39 3.44
CA VAL A 105 0.96 10.24 2.25
C VAL A 105 0.03 9.55 1.27
N LEU A 106 -1.12 10.16 1.00
CA LEU A 106 -2.01 9.75 -0.09
C LEU A 106 -1.58 10.44 -1.39
N CYS A 107 -1.16 9.66 -2.38
CA CYS A 107 -0.88 10.14 -3.73
C CYS A 107 -2.03 9.72 -4.64
N ASP A 108 -3.00 10.63 -4.85
CA ASP A 108 -4.15 10.36 -5.70
C ASP A 108 -3.80 10.50 -7.18
N GLU A 109 -4.20 9.50 -7.96
CA GLU A 109 -4.06 9.46 -9.42
C GLU A 109 -2.60 9.62 -9.88
N ILE A 110 -1.69 8.82 -9.31
CA ILE A 110 -0.24 8.87 -9.61
C ILE A 110 0.08 8.86 -11.11
N ASN A 111 -0.75 8.16 -11.89
CA ASN A 111 -0.66 8.08 -13.34
C ASN A 111 -0.97 9.39 -14.08
N ARG A 112 -1.52 10.43 -13.45
CA ARG A 112 -1.77 11.74 -14.09
C ARG A 112 -0.56 12.67 -14.10
N SER A 113 0.48 12.36 -13.34
CA SER A 113 1.72 13.14 -13.30
C SER A 113 2.78 12.64 -14.27
N THR A 114 3.70 13.52 -14.64
CA THR A 114 4.79 13.15 -15.57
C THR A 114 5.71 12.07 -15.00
N PRO A 115 6.38 11.26 -15.84
CA PRO A 115 7.31 10.23 -15.36
C PRO A 115 8.44 10.78 -14.46
N ARG A 116 8.85 12.05 -14.67
CA ARG A 116 9.83 12.73 -13.83
C ARG A 116 9.32 12.96 -12.42
N THR A 117 8.07 13.42 -12.28
CA THR A 117 7.41 13.67 -10.99
C THR A 117 7.13 12.35 -10.26
N GLN A 118 6.66 11.32 -10.98
CA GLN A 118 6.53 9.96 -10.42
C GLN A 118 7.86 9.42 -9.90
N SER A 119 8.95 9.59 -10.68
CA SER A 119 10.27 9.09 -10.29
C SER A 119 10.77 9.73 -8.99
N ALA A 120 10.56 11.04 -8.81
CA ALA A 120 10.93 11.74 -7.58
C ALA A 120 10.19 11.19 -6.35
N LEU A 121 8.89 10.93 -6.46
CA LEU A 121 8.11 10.29 -5.40
C LEU A 121 8.62 8.86 -5.10
N LEU A 122 8.83 8.06 -6.14
CA LEU A 122 9.28 6.67 -6.03
C LEU A 122 10.71 6.52 -5.51
N GLU A 123 11.56 7.53 -5.71
CA GLU A 123 12.89 7.63 -5.11
C GLU A 123 12.79 7.84 -3.60
N CYS A 124 11.97 8.79 -3.14
CA CYS A 124 11.72 8.99 -1.72
C CYS A 124 11.13 7.76 -1.03
N MET A 125 10.22 7.06 -1.69
CA MET A 125 9.68 5.77 -1.22
C MET A 125 10.80 4.72 -1.06
N ALA A 126 11.72 4.63 -2.00
CA ALA A 126 12.78 3.63 -1.97
C ALA A 126 13.86 3.95 -0.93
N GLU A 127 14.17 5.23 -0.71
CA GLU A 127 15.29 5.64 0.14
C GLU A 127 14.88 6.06 1.56
N GLY A 128 13.59 6.30 1.82
CA GLY A 128 13.12 6.80 3.13
C GLY A 128 13.66 8.19 3.48
N ARG A 129 14.12 8.95 2.49
CA ARG A 129 14.74 10.26 2.65
C ARG A 129 14.45 11.14 1.43
N VAL A 130 14.57 12.45 1.61
CA VAL A 130 14.44 13.45 0.56
C VAL A 130 15.69 14.32 0.53
N THR A 131 16.20 14.64 -0.66
CA THR A 131 17.35 15.53 -0.83
C THR A 131 16.90 16.83 -1.49
N ILE A 132 17.08 17.95 -0.80
CA ILE A 132 16.76 19.29 -1.28
C ILE A 132 18.03 20.13 -1.20
N ASP A 133 18.45 20.71 -2.32
CA ASP A 133 19.69 21.50 -2.44
C ASP A 133 20.91 20.86 -1.74
N ARG A 134 21.17 19.58 -2.06
CA ARG A 134 22.27 18.76 -1.50
C ARG A 134 22.17 18.46 0.00
N GLN A 135 21.10 18.87 0.67
CA GLN A 135 20.81 18.49 2.06
C GLN A 135 19.82 17.33 2.07
N THR A 136 20.20 16.24 2.70
CA THR A 136 19.37 15.04 2.80
C THR A 136 18.67 15.00 4.16
N HIS A 137 17.36 14.81 4.13
CA HIS A 137 16.49 14.74 5.31
C HIS A 137 15.78 13.40 5.34
N THR A 138 15.74 12.76 6.50
CA THR A 138 15.02 11.49 6.70
C THR A 138 13.52 11.80 6.78
N LEU A 139 12.70 10.94 6.16
CA LEU A 139 11.25 11.05 6.25
C LEU A 139 10.76 10.55 7.63
N SER A 140 9.49 10.80 7.94
CA SER A 140 8.88 10.36 9.21
C SER A 140 8.96 8.84 9.38
N ASP A 141 8.96 8.34 10.62
CA ASP A 141 8.89 6.90 10.90
C ASP A 141 7.69 6.61 11.80
N PRO A 142 6.69 5.80 11.38
CA PRO A 142 6.59 5.12 10.09
C PRO A 142 6.33 6.09 8.93
N PHE A 143 6.80 5.72 7.74
CA PHE A 143 6.48 6.36 6.46
C PHE A 143 5.79 5.37 5.52
N MET A 144 4.59 5.72 5.07
CA MET A 144 3.81 4.94 4.12
C MET A 144 3.21 5.85 3.05
N VAL A 145 3.24 5.37 1.82
CA VAL A 145 2.58 6.00 0.68
C VAL A 145 1.42 5.09 0.29
N VAL A 146 0.24 5.68 0.24
CA VAL A 146 -0.95 5.07 -0.34
C VAL A 146 -1.14 5.71 -1.70
N ALA A 147 -0.71 5.03 -2.76
CA ALA A 147 -0.88 5.54 -4.12
C ALA A 147 -2.18 5.01 -4.72
N THR A 148 -2.87 5.85 -5.50
CA THR A 148 -4.04 5.42 -6.27
C THR A 148 -3.77 5.62 -7.75
N GLN A 149 -4.26 4.70 -8.58
CA GLN A 149 -4.27 4.87 -10.02
C GLN A 149 -5.60 4.41 -10.60
N ASN A 150 -6.05 5.11 -11.65
CA ASN A 150 -7.21 4.72 -12.42
C ASN A 150 -6.74 3.99 -13.70
N PRO A 151 -6.89 2.66 -13.79
CA PRO A 151 -6.39 1.90 -14.93
C PRO A 151 -7.19 2.17 -16.22
N MET A 152 -8.34 2.85 -16.14
CA MET A 152 -9.22 3.12 -17.27
C MET A 152 -8.95 4.48 -17.95
N GLU A 153 -8.08 5.32 -17.37
CA GLU A 153 -7.71 6.61 -17.95
C GLU A 153 -6.52 6.45 -18.91
N TYR A 154 -6.79 6.61 -20.21
CA TYR A 154 -5.79 6.47 -21.27
C TYR A 154 -5.31 7.82 -21.85
N GLU A 155 -6.12 8.87 -21.76
CA GLU A 155 -5.73 10.19 -22.28
C GLU A 155 -4.94 11.00 -21.23
N GLY A 156 -3.74 11.43 -21.60
CA GLY A 156 -2.91 12.31 -20.76
C GLY A 156 -2.34 11.65 -19.50
N CYS A 157 -2.34 10.31 -19.42
CA CYS A 157 -1.83 9.55 -18.28
C CYS A 157 -0.57 8.73 -18.62
N TYR A 158 0.30 8.57 -17.63
CA TYR A 158 1.53 7.81 -17.64
C TYR A 158 1.41 6.65 -16.64
N MET A 159 1.10 5.45 -17.15
CA MET A 159 0.98 4.26 -16.30
C MET A 159 2.33 3.90 -15.68
N LEU A 160 2.30 3.42 -14.43
CA LEU A 160 3.50 2.93 -13.77
C LEU A 160 4.00 1.65 -14.47
N GLY A 161 5.28 1.65 -14.84
CA GLY A 161 5.97 0.46 -15.32
C GLY A 161 6.17 -0.57 -14.21
N GLU A 162 6.47 -1.82 -14.57
CA GLU A 162 6.64 -2.92 -13.60
C GLU A 162 7.71 -2.63 -12.54
N SER A 163 8.85 -2.08 -12.97
CA SER A 163 9.94 -1.70 -12.07
C SER A 163 9.55 -0.60 -11.07
N GLN A 164 8.55 0.21 -11.39
CA GLN A 164 8.00 1.23 -10.51
C GLN A 164 6.97 0.60 -9.55
N LYS A 165 6.06 -0.23 -10.08
CA LYS A 165 5.07 -0.96 -9.27
C LYS A 165 5.72 -1.89 -8.23
N ASP A 166 6.90 -2.43 -8.52
CA ASP A 166 7.66 -3.28 -7.60
C ASP A 166 8.00 -2.61 -6.24
N ARG A 167 7.92 -1.27 -6.14
CA ARG A 167 8.09 -0.51 -4.89
C ARG A 167 6.90 -0.59 -3.94
N PHE A 168 5.74 -1.05 -4.42
CA PHE A 168 4.56 -1.27 -3.59
C PHE A 168 4.50 -2.74 -3.18
N ILE A 169 4.40 -3.03 -1.88
CA ILE A 169 4.34 -4.43 -1.44
C ILE A 169 3.06 -5.11 -1.94
N ILE A 170 1.94 -4.39 -1.89
CA ILE A 170 0.61 -4.85 -2.21
C ILE A 170 -0.03 -3.91 -3.24
N SER A 171 -0.64 -4.51 -4.27
CA SER A 171 -1.56 -3.83 -5.19
C SER A 171 -2.93 -4.48 -5.14
N PHE A 172 -4.00 -3.70 -5.00
CA PHE A 172 -5.36 -4.24 -4.91
C PHE A 172 -6.42 -3.28 -5.42
N LYS A 173 -7.62 -3.82 -5.63
CA LYS A 173 -8.85 -3.07 -5.93
C LYS A 173 -9.74 -3.06 -4.70
N MET A 174 -10.38 -1.94 -4.41
CA MET A 174 -11.36 -1.88 -3.32
C MET A 174 -12.74 -2.36 -3.78
N GLY A 175 -13.13 -2.08 -5.03
CA GLY A 175 -14.45 -2.37 -5.59
C GLY A 175 -15.60 -1.59 -4.93
N TYR A 176 -16.84 -1.89 -5.29
CA TYR A 176 -18.03 -1.34 -4.63
C TYR A 176 -18.34 -2.07 -3.31
N PRO A 177 -18.87 -1.38 -2.27
CA PRO A 177 -19.39 -2.08 -1.09
C PRO A 177 -20.54 -3.02 -1.50
N ASP A 178 -20.84 -4.01 -0.67
CA ASP A 178 -22.03 -4.83 -0.94
C ASP A 178 -23.31 -4.00 -0.87
N TYR A 179 -24.40 -4.53 -1.43
CA TYR A 179 -25.67 -3.82 -1.57
C TYR A 179 -26.21 -3.26 -0.24
N GLU A 180 -26.10 -4.03 0.86
CA GLU A 180 -26.63 -3.60 2.16
C GLU A 180 -25.75 -2.51 2.78
N HIS A 181 -24.43 -2.62 2.66
CA HIS A 181 -23.51 -1.56 3.07
C HIS A 181 -23.67 -0.30 2.23
N GLU A 182 -23.80 -0.42 0.91
CA GLU A 182 -24.03 0.70 0.00
C GLU A 182 -25.32 1.44 0.34
N LYS A 183 -26.42 0.70 0.53
CA LYS A 183 -27.70 1.23 0.99
C LYS A 183 -27.61 1.92 2.35
N ASN A 184 -26.84 1.36 3.28
CA ASN A 184 -26.61 1.98 4.59
C ASN A 184 -25.77 3.25 4.48
N ILE A 185 -24.75 3.28 3.62
CA ILE A 185 -23.96 4.48 3.33
C ILE A 185 -24.89 5.59 2.82
N ILE A 186 -25.75 5.29 1.83
CA ILE A 186 -26.72 6.25 1.25
C ILE A 186 -27.70 6.77 2.31
N LYS A 187 -28.19 5.90 3.19
CA LYS A 187 -29.12 6.29 4.28
C LYS A 187 -28.46 7.18 5.34
N THR A 188 -27.19 6.93 5.65
CA THR A 188 -26.50 7.56 6.78
C THR A 188 -25.81 8.86 6.38
N HIS A 189 -25.41 9.00 5.12
CA HIS A 189 -24.81 10.23 4.60
C HIS A 189 -25.89 11.28 4.38
N LYS A 190 -26.04 12.18 5.36
CA LYS A 190 -26.90 13.37 5.28
C LYS A 190 -26.25 14.54 4.55
N ASP A 191 -24.94 14.45 4.29
CA ASP A 191 -24.14 15.50 3.68
C ASP A 191 -23.13 14.88 2.69
N VAL A 192 -22.70 15.67 1.70
CA VAL A 192 -21.77 15.22 0.65
C VAL A 192 -20.34 15.08 1.18
N ARG A 193 -20.04 15.73 2.31
CA ARG A 193 -18.71 15.71 2.93
C ARG A 193 -18.54 14.45 3.77
N ILE A 194 -17.37 13.82 3.65
CA ILE A 194 -16.96 12.74 4.54
C ILE A 194 -17.00 13.29 5.97
N ASN A 195 -17.70 12.61 6.87
CA ASN A 195 -17.85 13.04 8.25
C ASN A 195 -16.55 12.71 9.02
N ASP A 196 -15.50 13.46 8.71
CA ASP A 196 -14.15 13.33 9.25
C ASP A 196 -14.10 13.36 10.79
N ALA A 197 -15.11 13.91 11.44
CA ALA A 197 -15.17 14.11 12.88
C ALA A 197 -15.29 12.82 13.71
N GLU A 198 -15.52 11.66 13.08
CA GLU A 198 -15.82 10.40 13.80
C GLU A 198 -14.60 9.51 14.05
N ILE A 199 -13.41 9.85 13.54
CA ILE A 199 -12.18 9.05 13.75
C ILE A 199 -11.29 9.75 14.78
N SER A 200 -11.30 9.24 16.00
CA SER A 200 -10.30 9.54 17.03
C SER A 200 -9.17 8.52 16.99
N ALA A 201 -7.96 8.94 17.34
CA ALA A 201 -6.83 8.03 17.49
C ALA A 201 -7.13 6.94 18.53
N VAL A 202 -6.73 5.70 18.22
CA VAL A 202 -6.85 4.52 19.10
C VAL A 202 -5.49 3.87 19.38
N ALA A 203 -4.47 4.26 18.61
CA ALA A 203 -3.07 3.95 18.78
C ALA A 203 -2.25 5.21 18.42
N ASN A 204 -0.95 5.18 18.66
CA ASN A 204 -0.01 6.22 18.22
C ASN A 204 1.06 5.65 17.28
N VAL A 205 1.96 6.52 16.82
CA VAL A 205 3.10 6.16 15.98
C VAL A 205 3.99 5.11 16.64
N GLU A 206 4.26 5.23 17.94
CA GLU A 206 5.09 4.28 18.69
C GLU A 206 4.48 2.88 18.75
N ASP A 207 3.15 2.77 18.85
CA ASP A 207 2.45 1.49 18.77
C ASP A 207 2.61 0.84 17.39
N VAL A 208 2.62 1.62 16.31
CA VAL A 208 2.87 1.09 14.95
C VAL A 208 4.31 0.60 14.83
N LEU A 209 5.29 1.34 15.33
CA LEU A 209 6.69 0.94 15.33
C LEU A 209 6.88 -0.37 16.10
N PHE A 210 6.25 -0.49 17.27
CA PHE A 210 6.19 -1.74 18.04
C PHE A 210 5.59 -2.90 17.23
N LEU A 211 4.46 -2.68 16.53
CA LEU A 211 3.85 -3.72 15.69
C LEU A 211 4.72 -4.12 14.50
N GLN A 212 5.48 -3.19 13.92
CA GLN A 212 6.43 -3.50 12.85
C GLN A 212 7.62 -4.33 13.35
N GLU A 213 8.08 -4.10 14.58
CA GLU A 213 9.09 -4.95 15.23
C GLU A 213 8.54 -6.36 15.49
N GLU A 214 7.32 -6.46 16.03
CA GLU A 214 6.66 -7.75 16.25
C GLU A 214 6.41 -8.50 14.94
N THR A 215 6.08 -7.76 13.85
CA THR A 215 5.96 -8.33 12.50
C THR A 215 7.27 -8.96 12.03
N ALA A 216 8.41 -8.32 12.30
CA ALA A 216 9.72 -8.86 11.97
C ALA A 216 10.09 -10.11 12.79
N ALA A 217 9.47 -10.29 13.96
CA ALA A 217 9.66 -11.43 14.85
C ALA A 217 8.74 -12.63 14.55
N VAL A 218 7.75 -12.48 13.66
CA VAL A 218 6.83 -13.56 13.28
C VAL A 218 7.59 -14.74 12.67
N ALA A 219 7.34 -15.94 13.19
CA ALA A 219 8.02 -17.15 12.77
C ALA A 219 7.59 -17.61 11.37
N VAL A 220 8.57 -18.02 10.56
CA VAL A 220 8.35 -18.62 9.24
C VAL A 220 9.12 -19.94 9.20
N SER A 221 8.42 -21.04 9.00
CA SER A 221 9.04 -22.37 8.91
C SER A 221 9.67 -22.59 7.52
N ASP A 222 10.63 -23.51 7.45
CA ASP A 222 11.24 -23.90 6.17
C ASP A 222 10.20 -24.44 5.17
N ALA A 223 9.16 -25.12 5.65
CA ALA A 223 8.06 -25.59 4.80
C ALA A 223 7.30 -24.43 4.14
N VAL A 224 7.04 -23.34 4.88
CA VAL A 224 6.41 -22.14 4.31
C VAL A 224 7.35 -21.45 3.32
N LEU A 225 8.65 -21.39 3.59
CA LEU A 225 9.63 -20.86 2.63
C LEU A 225 9.69 -21.69 1.36
N GLU A 226 9.67 -23.02 1.47
CA GLU A 226 9.60 -23.92 0.33
C GLU A 226 8.32 -23.70 -0.48
N TYR A 227 7.19 -23.50 0.20
CA TYR A 227 5.91 -23.17 -0.46
C TYR A 227 5.98 -21.84 -1.23
N VAL A 228 6.53 -20.79 -0.64
CA VAL A 228 6.80 -19.51 -1.34
C VAL A 228 7.68 -19.75 -2.57
N MET A 229 8.76 -20.52 -2.43
CA MET A 229 9.65 -20.83 -3.56
C MET A 229 8.96 -21.63 -4.66
N ASN A 230 8.05 -22.54 -4.32
CA ASN A 230 7.26 -23.31 -5.27
C ASN A 230 6.31 -22.40 -6.05
N ILE A 231 5.65 -21.43 -5.41
CA ILE A 231 4.83 -20.42 -6.10
C ILE A 231 5.68 -19.68 -7.13
N ILE A 232 6.84 -19.16 -6.71
CA ILE A 232 7.73 -18.40 -7.59
C ILE A 232 8.21 -19.25 -8.76
N LYS A 233 8.58 -20.51 -8.52
CA LYS A 233 8.98 -21.46 -9.57
C LYS A 233 7.85 -21.72 -10.56
N GLU A 234 6.61 -21.82 -10.08
CA GLU A 234 5.45 -22.03 -10.93
C GLU A 234 5.18 -20.81 -11.82
N THR A 235 5.28 -19.59 -11.28
CA THR A 235 5.12 -18.37 -12.09
C THR A 235 6.14 -18.28 -13.25
N ARG A 236 7.34 -18.84 -13.08
CA ARG A 236 8.40 -18.85 -14.11
C ARG A 236 8.21 -19.94 -15.16
N LYS A 237 7.36 -20.93 -14.90
CA LYS A 237 7.06 -22.05 -15.79
C LYS A 237 5.72 -21.90 -16.50
N ASP A 238 4.82 -21.09 -15.96
CA ASP A 238 3.51 -20.86 -16.56
C ASP A 238 3.66 -20.21 -17.95
N ARG A 239 3.13 -20.87 -18.98
CA ARG A 239 3.19 -20.42 -20.38
C ARG A 239 2.53 -19.06 -20.63
N ARG A 240 1.67 -18.61 -19.72
CA ARG A 240 0.99 -17.30 -19.79
C ARG A 240 1.88 -16.17 -19.30
N VAL A 241 3.07 -16.47 -18.78
CA VAL A 241 4.01 -15.51 -18.18
C VAL A 241 5.29 -15.43 -19.03
N SER A 242 5.66 -14.23 -19.48
CA SER A 242 6.95 -13.98 -20.14
C SER A 242 8.07 -13.79 -19.12
N ILE A 243 7.78 -13.05 -18.02
CA ILE A 243 8.72 -12.82 -16.92
C ILE A 243 8.03 -13.16 -15.61
N GLY A 244 8.49 -14.24 -14.98
CA GLY A 244 7.98 -14.71 -13.69
C GLY A 244 8.50 -13.91 -12.50
N ALA A 245 7.93 -14.18 -11.33
CA ALA A 245 8.24 -13.42 -10.13
C ALA A 245 9.72 -13.54 -9.72
N SER A 246 10.30 -12.42 -9.29
CA SER A 246 11.70 -12.34 -8.89
C SER A 246 11.92 -12.83 -7.44
N THR A 247 13.18 -13.01 -7.04
CA THR A 247 13.53 -13.26 -5.63
C THR A 247 13.04 -12.13 -4.72
N ARG A 248 12.99 -10.89 -5.20
CA ARG A 248 12.42 -9.77 -4.45
C ARG A 248 10.92 -9.96 -4.23
N GLY A 249 10.19 -10.45 -5.23
CA GLY A 249 8.78 -10.84 -5.08
C GLY A 249 8.58 -11.88 -3.98
N ALA A 250 9.45 -12.89 -3.91
CA ALA A 250 9.43 -13.90 -2.85
C ALA A 250 9.63 -13.30 -1.45
N ILE A 251 10.62 -12.40 -1.31
CA ILE A 251 10.91 -11.71 -0.05
C ILE A 251 9.71 -10.85 0.37
N MET A 252 9.12 -10.11 -0.56
CA MET A 252 7.94 -9.27 -0.29
C MET A 252 6.73 -10.10 0.12
N LEU A 253 6.51 -11.26 -0.52
CA LEU A 253 5.42 -12.16 -0.15
C LEU A 253 5.62 -12.72 1.26
N LYS A 254 6.85 -13.09 1.63
CA LYS A 254 7.17 -13.52 3.00
C LYS A 254 6.88 -12.41 4.02
N ILE A 255 7.37 -11.20 3.78
CA ILE A 255 7.18 -10.05 4.70
C ILE A 255 5.70 -9.72 4.84
N ALA A 256 4.96 -9.65 3.73
CA ALA A 256 3.52 -9.42 3.76
C ALA A 256 2.79 -10.52 4.54
N SER A 257 3.20 -11.78 4.38
CA SER A 257 2.61 -12.92 5.10
C SER A 257 2.87 -12.86 6.60
N CYS A 258 4.05 -12.39 7.03
CA CYS A 258 4.33 -12.12 8.45
C CYS A 258 3.39 -11.03 9.01
N ALA A 259 3.23 -9.92 8.29
CA ALA A 259 2.35 -8.82 8.70
C ALA A 259 0.89 -9.28 8.78
N TYR A 260 0.43 -10.05 7.78
CA TYR A 260 -0.92 -10.57 7.75
C TYR A 260 -1.18 -11.62 8.84
N ALA A 261 -0.21 -12.50 9.12
CA ALA A 261 -0.31 -13.46 10.23
C ALA A 261 -0.49 -12.73 11.57
N LEU A 262 0.28 -11.66 11.81
CA LEU A 262 0.14 -10.83 13.00
C LEU A 262 -1.25 -10.18 13.08
N ILE A 263 -1.75 -9.67 11.95
CA ILE A 263 -3.09 -9.09 11.83
C ILE A 263 -4.18 -10.13 12.12
N ALA A 264 -3.98 -11.37 11.66
CA ALA A 264 -4.84 -12.50 11.95
C ALA A 264 -4.70 -13.03 13.39
N GLY A 265 -3.87 -12.40 14.23
CA GLY A 265 -3.66 -12.78 15.61
C GLY A 265 -2.85 -14.07 15.77
N ARG A 266 -1.90 -14.34 14.86
CA ARG A 266 -0.92 -15.43 14.89
C ARG A 266 0.52 -14.89 14.92
N ASP A 267 1.40 -15.61 15.60
CA ASP A 267 2.84 -15.31 15.73
C ASP A 267 3.71 -16.13 14.75
N HIS A 268 3.06 -16.87 13.85
CA HIS A 268 3.69 -17.67 12.81
C HIS A 268 2.84 -17.64 11.53
N VAL A 269 3.52 -17.72 10.39
CA VAL A 269 2.90 -17.78 9.07
C VAL A 269 2.39 -19.19 8.80
N ILE A 270 1.19 -19.29 8.21
CA ILE A 270 0.64 -20.54 7.66
C ILE A 270 0.53 -20.44 6.13
N PHE A 271 0.36 -21.57 5.46
CA PHE A 271 0.24 -21.61 4.00
C PHE A 271 -0.89 -20.72 3.47
N ASP A 272 -2.03 -20.68 4.16
CA ASP A 272 -3.19 -19.87 3.74
C ASP A 272 -2.89 -18.37 3.72
N ASP A 273 -1.97 -17.86 4.55
CA ASP A 273 -1.53 -16.46 4.49
C ASP A 273 -0.82 -16.16 3.17
N VAL A 274 0.09 -17.07 2.81
CA VAL A 274 0.87 -16.97 1.57
C VAL A 274 -0.06 -17.09 0.37
N LYS A 275 -1.01 -18.05 0.42
CA LYS A 275 -2.01 -18.25 -0.64
C LYS A 275 -2.86 -17.01 -0.84
N TYR A 276 -3.38 -16.45 0.25
CA TYR A 276 -4.23 -15.27 0.21
C TYR A 276 -3.49 -14.05 -0.35
N LEU A 277 -2.25 -13.82 0.09
CA LEU A 277 -1.48 -12.63 -0.31
C LEU A 277 -0.80 -12.73 -1.67
N ALA A 278 -0.54 -13.94 -2.17
CA ALA A 278 0.22 -14.13 -3.40
C ALA A 278 -0.33 -13.31 -4.58
N PRO A 279 -1.65 -13.30 -4.89
CA PRO A 279 -2.18 -12.46 -5.97
C PRO A 279 -1.94 -10.96 -5.76
N TYR A 280 -2.10 -10.45 -4.54
CA TYR A 280 -1.93 -9.02 -4.23
C TYR A 280 -0.46 -8.56 -4.22
N VAL A 281 0.47 -9.49 -3.98
CA VAL A 281 1.90 -9.20 -3.92
C VAL A 281 2.59 -9.49 -5.26
N LEU A 282 2.20 -10.53 -5.98
CA LEU A 282 2.95 -10.99 -7.16
C LEU A 282 2.35 -10.53 -8.49
N ALA A 283 1.06 -10.18 -8.56
CA ALA A 283 0.42 -9.86 -9.84
C ALA A 283 1.06 -8.65 -10.55
N HIS A 284 1.49 -7.63 -9.82
CA HIS A 284 2.19 -6.47 -10.40
C HIS A 284 3.71 -6.66 -10.54
N ARG A 285 4.20 -7.90 -10.32
CA ARG A 285 5.62 -8.29 -10.39
C ARG A 285 5.88 -9.42 -11.40
N ILE A 286 4.88 -9.73 -12.22
CA ILE A 286 5.02 -10.64 -13.35
C ILE A 286 4.62 -9.91 -14.63
N GLU A 287 5.23 -10.30 -15.73
CA GLU A 287 4.84 -9.84 -17.07
C GLU A 287 4.04 -10.95 -17.76
N PRO A 288 2.75 -10.73 -18.07
CA PRO A 288 1.99 -11.65 -18.90
C PRO A 288 2.56 -11.71 -20.32
N ALA A 289 2.57 -12.91 -20.91
CA ALA A 289 2.93 -13.06 -22.31
C ALA A 289 1.99 -12.24 -23.22
N SER A 290 2.52 -11.70 -24.31
CA SER A 290 1.82 -10.72 -25.15
C SER A 290 0.45 -11.20 -25.67
N GLU A 291 0.27 -12.51 -25.84
CA GLU A 291 -0.98 -13.15 -26.26
C GLU A 291 -2.12 -12.95 -25.23
N TYR A 292 -1.79 -12.78 -23.95
CA TYR A 292 -2.74 -12.60 -22.84
C TYR A 292 -2.74 -11.19 -22.27
N ALA A 293 -1.88 -10.28 -22.76
CA ALA A 293 -1.65 -8.97 -22.15
C ALA A 293 -2.86 -8.02 -22.19
N LEU A 294 -3.84 -8.27 -23.06
CA LEU A 294 -5.07 -7.47 -23.16
C LEU A 294 -6.18 -7.96 -22.21
N GLU A 295 -6.02 -9.13 -21.59
CA GLU A 295 -6.99 -9.65 -20.64
C GLU A 295 -6.93 -8.90 -19.31
N ARG A 296 -8.10 -8.42 -18.86
CA ARG A 296 -8.18 -7.73 -17.56
C ARG A 296 -7.86 -8.70 -16.44
N ASP A 297 -7.06 -8.22 -15.48
CA ASP A 297 -6.69 -8.95 -14.27
C ASP A 297 -5.98 -10.28 -14.54
N ILE A 298 -5.41 -10.45 -15.73
CA ILE A 298 -4.73 -11.68 -16.13
C ILE A 298 -3.62 -12.07 -15.18
N ALA A 299 -2.77 -11.13 -14.78
CA ALA A 299 -1.68 -11.40 -13.86
C ALA A 299 -2.20 -11.87 -12.49
N PHE A 300 -3.28 -11.26 -12.00
CA PHE A 300 -3.93 -11.67 -10.75
C PHE A 300 -4.48 -13.10 -10.84
N ASN A 301 -5.18 -13.41 -11.94
CA ASN A 301 -5.75 -14.73 -12.18
C ASN A 301 -4.66 -15.79 -12.37
N ILE A 302 -3.58 -15.51 -13.09
CA ILE A 302 -2.44 -16.42 -13.25
C ILE A 302 -1.88 -16.80 -11.88
N ILE A 303 -1.60 -15.81 -11.02
CA ILE A 303 -1.04 -16.09 -9.69
C ILE A 303 -2.01 -16.93 -8.85
N ARG A 304 -3.31 -16.60 -8.86
CA ARG A 304 -4.32 -17.41 -8.16
C ARG A 304 -4.30 -18.86 -8.64
N ASP A 305 -4.31 -19.08 -9.94
CA ASP A 305 -4.27 -20.42 -10.52
C ASP A 305 -2.96 -21.16 -10.18
N CYS A 306 -1.81 -20.47 -10.21
CA CYS A 306 -0.51 -21.05 -9.80
C CYS A 306 -0.55 -21.53 -8.34
N VAL A 307 -1.14 -20.72 -7.45
CA VAL A 307 -1.24 -21.03 -6.01
C VAL A 307 -2.15 -22.22 -5.76
N ASP A 308 -3.29 -22.29 -6.45
CA ASP A 308 -4.27 -23.38 -6.33
C ASP A 308 -3.71 -24.73 -6.82
N ASN A 309 -2.78 -24.71 -7.77
CA ASN A 309 -2.15 -25.91 -8.32
C ASN A 309 -1.04 -26.50 -7.45
N ILE A 310 -0.55 -25.77 -6.45
CA ILE A 310 0.55 -26.23 -5.60
C ILE A 310 -0.01 -26.95 -4.37
N ALA A 311 0.22 -28.25 -4.31
CA ALA A 311 -0.10 -29.05 -3.14
C ALA A 311 0.64 -28.53 -1.89
N VAL A 312 -0.10 -28.42 -0.79
CA VAL A 312 0.45 -28.15 0.53
C VAL A 312 0.76 -29.52 1.14
N ASN A 313 2.05 -29.88 1.19
CA ASN A 313 2.53 -31.11 1.82
C ASN A 313 3.18 -30.81 3.17
#